data_AF-A0AAD7RN09-F1
#
_entry.id   AF-A0AAD7RN09-F1
#
_cell.length_a   1.000
_cell.length_b   1.000
_cell.length_c   1.000
_cell.angle_alpha   90.00
_cell.angle_beta   90.00
_cell.angle_gamma   90.00
#
_symmetry.space_group_name_H-M   'P 1'
#
loop_
_entity.id
_entity.type
_entity.pdbx_description
1 polymer ?
#
loop_
_entity_poly.entity_id
_entity_poly.type
_entity_poly.pdbx_seq_one_letter_code
_entity_poly.pdbx_strand_id
1 'polypeptide(L)'
;MPASNQGWPEEFGFRLGGTGPSYILCVAEGSSAHMAGLQAGDQVLEIEGQDVSSLSPRALAALAHKQKSVPPSIGVVSRMQQLNISPGPDGRFGFTIVGDCPLLVEDCLPSSPAGRCGLRAGDFVLEVNGILVKQHEAAAAMIKASQGRTLRLGVLGRAGGPRGASEAASRSPAACRCLPSGLQGGHQSGLQRGLQSSDSVRQDRKNKALEFNKKVEQVLGAEPEVKEQLFAALKQYAAERQVDILASALPGILTSEEHRQLFASVRYL
;
A
#
# COMPACT_ATOMS: atom_id res chain seq x y z
N MET A 1 -26.08 -1.87 -3.39
CA MET A 1 -25.31 -1.84 -4.65
C MET A 1 -25.94 -0.83 -5.58
N PRO A 2 -25.17 0.04 -6.26
CA PRO A 2 -25.70 0.97 -7.24
C PRO A 2 -26.42 0.22 -8.38
N ALA A 3 -27.51 0.79 -8.89
CA ALA A 3 -28.29 0.19 -9.98
C ALA A 3 -27.78 0.62 -11.37
N SER A 4 -26.89 1.62 -11.44
CA SER A 4 -26.32 2.12 -12.68
C SER A 4 -24.91 2.68 -12.45
N ASN A 5 -24.20 2.96 -13.54
CA ASN A 5 -22.88 3.59 -13.49
C ASN A 5 -22.92 5.12 -13.38
N GLN A 6 -24.09 5.77 -13.37
CA GLN A 6 -24.15 7.25 -13.46
C GLN A 6 -23.49 7.96 -12.27
N GLY A 7 -23.51 7.36 -11.09
CA GLY A 7 -22.83 7.88 -9.90
C GLY A 7 -21.40 7.39 -9.73
N TRP A 8 -20.78 6.77 -10.75
CA TRP A 8 -19.40 6.32 -10.67
C TRP A 8 -18.43 7.51 -10.68
N PRO A 9 -17.38 7.53 -9.81
CA PRO A 9 -17.01 6.50 -8.83
C PRO A 9 -17.64 6.66 -7.42
N GLU A 10 -18.20 7.82 -7.08
CA GLU A 10 -18.57 8.15 -5.69
C GLU A 10 -19.68 7.26 -5.10
N GLU A 11 -20.72 6.93 -5.88
CA GLU A 11 -21.80 6.02 -5.43
C GLU A 11 -21.32 4.59 -5.20
N PHE A 12 -20.21 4.20 -5.83
CA PHE A 12 -19.55 2.92 -5.60
C PHE A 12 -18.63 2.97 -4.36
N GLY A 13 -18.49 4.14 -3.76
CA GLY A 13 -17.82 4.38 -2.49
C GLY A 13 -16.32 4.59 -2.62
N PHE A 14 -15.83 5.17 -3.71
CA PHE A 14 -14.43 5.55 -3.82
C PHE A 14 -14.24 6.87 -4.56
N ARG A 15 -13.08 7.50 -4.39
CA ARG A 15 -12.71 8.73 -5.11
C ARG A 15 -11.43 8.56 -5.88
N LEU A 16 -11.37 9.24 -7.01
CA LEU A 16 -10.23 9.25 -7.90
C LEU A 16 -9.46 10.57 -7.82
N GLY A 17 -8.17 10.49 -8.11
CA GLY A 17 -7.29 11.63 -8.25
C GLY A 17 -6.22 11.41 -9.30
N GLY A 18 -5.43 12.46 -9.55
CA GLY A 18 -4.40 12.47 -10.60
C GLY A 18 -4.76 13.40 -11.75
N THR A 19 -3.77 13.70 -12.58
CA THR A 19 -3.86 14.63 -13.73
C THR A 19 -3.37 13.97 -15.02
N GLY A 20 -3.58 12.67 -15.13
CA GLY A 20 -3.06 11.78 -16.15
C GLY A 20 -3.45 10.38 -15.71
N PRO A 21 -2.54 9.55 -15.20
CA PRO A 21 -2.93 8.32 -14.51
C PRO A 21 -3.92 8.62 -13.37
N SER A 22 -4.97 7.79 -13.29
CA SER A 22 -5.98 7.86 -12.24
C SER A 22 -5.63 6.95 -11.09
N TYR A 23 -5.70 7.48 -9.87
CA TYR A 23 -5.44 6.75 -8.64
C TYR A 23 -6.64 6.80 -7.71
N ILE A 24 -6.87 5.70 -7.01
CA ILE A 24 -7.85 5.61 -5.95
C ILE A 24 -7.29 6.32 -4.72
N LEU A 25 -7.94 7.40 -4.31
CA LEU A 25 -7.49 8.21 -3.19
C LEU A 25 -8.08 7.76 -1.86
N CYS A 26 -9.33 7.30 -1.87
CA CYS A 26 -10.00 6.75 -0.71
C CYS A 26 -11.08 5.76 -1.11
N VAL A 27 -11.36 4.82 -0.22
CA VAL A 27 -12.44 3.84 -0.36
C VAL A 27 -13.25 3.82 0.94
N ALA A 28 -14.55 4.00 0.81
CA ALA A 28 -15.51 3.95 1.90
C ALA A 28 -15.69 2.49 2.34
N GLU A 29 -15.66 2.27 3.65
CA GLU A 29 -15.81 0.93 4.22
C GLU A 29 -17.23 0.40 3.99
N GLY A 30 -17.35 -0.91 3.77
CA GLY A 30 -18.62 -1.55 3.39
C GLY A 30 -19.17 -1.18 2.01
N SER A 31 -18.46 -0.37 1.21
CA SER A 31 -18.89 -0.01 -0.15
C SER A 31 -18.67 -1.13 -1.17
N SER A 32 -19.23 -0.95 -2.38
CA SER A 32 -18.97 -1.84 -3.52
C SER A 32 -17.48 -1.91 -3.86
N ALA A 33 -16.81 -0.77 -3.88
CA ALA A 33 -15.38 -0.68 -4.13
C ALA A 33 -14.55 -1.41 -3.06
N HIS A 34 -14.94 -1.27 -1.79
CA HIS A 34 -14.26 -1.97 -0.69
C HIS A 34 -14.43 -3.49 -0.80
N MET A 35 -15.65 -3.97 -1.08
CA MET A 35 -15.90 -5.40 -1.26
C MET A 35 -15.22 -5.97 -2.50
N ALA A 36 -15.03 -5.16 -3.55
CA ALA A 36 -14.23 -5.52 -4.72
C ALA A 36 -12.71 -5.56 -4.42
N GLY A 37 -12.29 -5.12 -3.23
CA GLY A 37 -10.89 -5.13 -2.80
C GLY A 37 -10.09 -3.92 -3.28
N LEU A 38 -10.74 -2.85 -3.76
CA LEU A 38 -10.05 -1.61 -4.11
C LEU A 38 -9.46 -0.97 -2.86
N GLN A 39 -8.24 -0.44 -2.97
CA GLN A 39 -7.55 0.22 -1.87
C GLN A 39 -7.07 1.62 -2.27
N ALA A 40 -6.92 2.49 -1.26
CA ALA A 40 -6.27 3.77 -1.48
C ALA A 40 -4.81 3.56 -1.90
N GLY A 41 -4.37 4.29 -2.93
CA GLY A 41 -3.03 4.16 -3.51
C GLY A 41 -2.96 3.28 -4.75
N ASP A 42 -4.07 2.67 -5.15
CA ASP A 42 -4.17 1.89 -6.38
C ASP A 42 -4.27 2.79 -7.61
N GLN A 43 -3.47 2.50 -8.64
CA GLN A 43 -3.63 3.08 -9.98
C GLN A 43 -4.59 2.23 -10.80
N VAL A 44 -5.53 2.89 -11.47
CA VAL A 44 -6.41 2.24 -12.43
C VAL A 44 -5.67 2.06 -13.76
N LEU A 45 -5.55 0.82 -14.21
CA LEU A 45 -4.88 0.45 -15.45
C LEU A 45 -5.88 0.04 -16.52
N GLU A 46 -6.98 -0.61 -16.13
CA GLU A 46 -7.97 -1.14 -17.07
C GLU A 46 -9.40 -0.91 -16.60
N ILE A 47 -10.31 -0.68 -17.55
CA ILE A 47 -11.77 -0.78 -17.33
C ILE A 47 -12.36 -1.65 -18.42
N GLU A 48 -13.02 -2.75 -18.05
CA GLU A 48 -13.62 -3.71 -19.00
C GLU A 48 -12.62 -4.20 -20.07
N GLY A 49 -11.36 -4.41 -19.66
CA GLY A 49 -10.27 -4.85 -20.54
C GLY A 49 -9.73 -3.76 -21.48
N GLN A 50 -10.17 -2.51 -21.36
CA GLN A 50 -9.60 -1.36 -22.07
C GLN A 50 -8.52 -0.71 -21.23
N ASP A 51 -7.34 -0.47 -21.80
CA ASP A 51 -6.26 0.26 -21.13
C ASP A 51 -6.66 1.73 -20.92
N VAL A 52 -6.55 2.14 -19.67
CA VAL A 52 -6.88 3.47 -19.17
C VAL A 52 -5.77 4.04 -18.28
N SER A 53 -4.59 3.41 -18.29
CA SER A 53 -3.46 3.72 -17.41
C SER A 53 -3.00 5.18 -17.44
N SER A 54 -3.29 5.91 -18.53
CA SER A 54 -2.96 7.33 -18.74
C SER A 54 -4.15 8.28 -18.64
N LEU A 55 -5.37 7.76 -18.46
CA LEU A 55 -6.61 8.56 -18.48
C LEU A 55 -6.86 9.27 -17.17
N SER A 56 -7.16 10.56 -17.27
CA SER A 56 -7.53 11.41 -16.12
C SER A 56 -8.83 10.93 -15.46
N PRO A 57 -9.07 11.27 -14.17
CA PRO A 57 -10.27 10.84 -13.46
C PRO A 57 -11.57 11.17 -14.18
N ARG A 58 -11.64 12.34 -14.82
CA ARG A 58 -12.81 12.77 -15.59
C ARG A 58 -13.04 11.92 -16.84
N ALA A 59 -11.98 11.61 -17.58
CA ALA A 59 -12.07 10.76 -18.77
C ALA A 59 -12.40 9.31 -18.39
N LEU A 60 -11.81 8.83 -17.29
CA LEU A 60 -12.06 7.51 -16.73
C LEU A 60 -13.52 7.34 -16.30
N ALA A 61 -14.09 8.33 -15.59
CA ALA A 61 -15.49 8.32 -15.21
C ALA A 61 -16.43 8.31 -16.42
N ALA A 62 -16.15 9.14 -17.43
CA ALA A 62 -16.93 9.14 -18.66
C ALA A 62 -16.88 7.79 -19.42
N LEU A 63 -15.78 7.03 -19.30
CA LEU A 63 -15.68 5.69 -19.84
C LEU A 63 -16.51 4.69 -19.02
N ALA A 64 -16.44 4.76 -17.69
CA ALA A 64 -17.20 3.90 -16.78
C ALA A 64 -18.72 4.08 -16.96
N HIS A 65 -19.19 5.32 -17.14
CA HIS A 65 -20.60 5.64 -17.36
C HIS A 65 -21.19 5.00 -18.61
N LYS A 66 -20.36 4.72 -19.62
CA LYS A 66 -20.77 4.07 -20.88
C LYS A 66 -20.80 2.55 -20.80
N GLN A 67 -20.24 1.95 -19.74
CA GLN A 67 -20.22 0.50 -19.60
C GLN A 67 -21.60 -0.04 -19.24
N LYS A 68 -21.91 -1.23 -19.76
CA LYS A 68 -23.20 -1.92 -19.50
C LYS A 68 -23.16 -2.73 -18.20
N SER A 69 -21.98 -3.15 -17.77
CA SER A 69 -21.73 -3.86 -16.52
C SER A 69 -21.83 -2.89 -15.33
N VAL A 70 -22.52 -3.32 -14.27
CA VAL A 70 -22.69 -2.55 -13.03
C VAL A 70 -22.35 -3.47 -11.84
N PRO A 71 -21.24 -3.24 -11.12
CA PRO A 71 -20.15 -2.29 -11.42
C PRO A 71 -19.34 -2.70 -12.66
N PRO A 72 -18.62 -1.77 -13.31
CA PRO A 72 -17.63 -2.12 -14.31
C PRO A 72 -16.46 -2.87 -13.67
N SER A 73 -15.88 -3.81 -14.41
CA SER A 73 -14.63 -4.49 -14.08
C SER A 73 -13.47 -3.51 -14.19
N ILE A 74 -12.63 -3.44 -13.15
CA ILE A 74 -11.51 -2.51 -13.05
C ILE A 74 -10.23 -3.29 -12.74
N GLY A 75 -9.22 -3.13 -13.59
CA GLY A 75 -7.87 -3.62 -13.33
C GLY A 75 -7.05 -2.54 -12.62
N VAL A 76 -6.50 -2.86 -11.44
CA VAL A 76 -5.73 -1.92 -10.63
C VAL A 76 -4.38 -2.48 -10.19
N VAL A 77 -3.43 -1.58 -9.90
CA VAL A 77 -2.11 -1.90 -9.30
C VAL A 77 -1.77 -0.90 -8.22
N SER A 78 -1.38 -1.39 -7.03
CA SER A 78 -0.92 -0.52 -5.94
C SER A 78 0.36 0.23 -6.32
N ARG A 79 0.34 1.55 -6.15
CA ARG A 79 1.48 2.46 -6.39
C ARG A 79 1.97 3.16 -5.13
N MET A 80 1.41 2.81 -3.98
CA MET A 80 1.81 3.37 -2.70
C MET A 80 3.28 3.02 -2.38
N GLN A 81 4.03 4.00 -1.92
CA GLN A 81 5.42 3.87 -1.51
C GLN A 81 5.54 4.03 -0.01
N GLN A 82 6.33 3.17 0.63
CA GLN A 82 6.59 3.22 2.07
C GLN A 82 7.88 3.99 2.35
N LEU A 83 7.78 5.10 3.08
CA LEU A 83 8.89 5.93 3.50
C LEU A 83 9.15 5.74 5.00
N ASN A 84 10.41 5.48 5.38
CA ASN A 84 10.83 5.43 6.78
C ASN A 84 11.64 6.68 7.11
N ILE A 85 11.03 7.61 7.82
CA ILE A 85 11.61 8.92 8.14
C ILE A 85 12.15 8.89 9.56
N SER A 86 13.45 9.08 9.71
CA SER A 86 14.07 9.23 11.03
C SER A 86 13.80 10.63 11.58
N PRO A 87 13.61 10.80 12.90
CA PRO A 87 13.32 12.10 13.48
C PRO A 87 14.53 13.04 13.38
N GLY A 88 14.28 14.33 13.22
CA GLY A 88 15.32 15.37 13.31
C GLY A 88 15.80 15.58 14.75
N PRO A 89 16.85 16.40 14.95
CA PRO A 89 17.35 16.74 16.29
C PRO A 89 16.31 17.44 17.18
N ASP A 90 15.31 18.08 16.57
CA ASP A 90 14.15 18.70 17.22
C ASP A 90 12.96 17.73 17.41
N GLY A 91 13.13 16.46 17.06
CA GLY A 91 12.09 15.44 17.09
C GLY A 91 11.05 15.57 15.97
N ARG A 92 11.20 16.55 15.05
CA ARG A 92 10.26 16.81 13.96
C ARG A 92 10.76 16.19 12.65
N PHE A 93 9.86 16.13 11.67
CA PHE A 93 10.13 15.52 10.37
C PHE A 93 10.23 16.56 9.23
N GLY A 94 9.75 17.78 9.44
CA GLY A 94 9.89 18.93 8.53
C GLY A 94 8.96 18.93 7.29
N PHE A 95 7.71 18.49 7.47
CA PHE A 95 6.65 18.59 6.48
C PHE A 95 5.33 18.99 7.13
N THR A 96 4.39 19.54 6.35
CA THR A 96 3.02 19.84 6.75
C THR A 96 2.03 19.04 5.89
N ILE A 97 0.91 18.65 6.50
CA ILE A 97 -0.17 17.95 5.81
C ILE A 97 -1.47 18.74 5.94
N VAL A 98 -2.31 18.67 4.91
CA VAL A 98 -3.62 19.34 4.84
C VAL A 98 -4.66 18.43 4.18
N GLY A 99 -5.95 18.80 4.33
CA GLY A 99 -7.08 18.07 3.74
C GLY A 99 -7.55 16.88 4.57
N ASP A 100 -8.75 16.37 4.30
CA ASP A 100 -9.40 15.34 5.13
C ASP A 100 -9.56 13.97 4.47
N CYS A 101 -9.28 13.86 3.17
CA CYS A 101 -9.03 12.61 2.45
C CYS A 101 -8.87 12.93 0.96
N PRO A 102 -7.80 12.46 0.31
CA PRO A 102 -6.56 12.00 0.93
C PRO A 102 -5.87 13.17 1.64
N LEU A 103 -4.94 12.87 2.55
CA LEU A 103 -4.09 13.89 3.14
C LEU A 103 -3.05 14.32 2.12
N LEU A 104 -2.91 15.62 1.89
CA LEU A 104 -1.94 16.18 0.96
C LEU A 104 -0.75 16.72 1.75
N VAL A 105 0.47 16.46 1.30
CA VAL A 105 1.64 17.20 1.78
C VAL A 105 1.59 18.60 1.18
N GLU A 106 1.34 19.59 2.02
CA GLU A 106 1.27 21.00 1.58
C GLU A 106 2.68 21.54 1.35
N ASP A 107 3.55 21.36 2.33
CA ASP A 107 4.95 21.77 2.24
C ASP A 107 5.88 20.71 2.81
N CYS A 108 7.08 20.60 2.25
CA CYS A 108 8.13 19.73 2.73
C CYS A 108 9.49 20.37 2.49
N LEU A 109 10.21 20.64 3.57
CA LEU A 109 11.52 21.27 3.50
C LEU A 109 12.54 20.28 2.90
N PRO A 110 13.29 20.63 1.83
CA PRO A 110 14.23 19.70 1.20
C PRO A 110 15.34 19.19 2.13
N SER A 111 15.78 20.03 3.06
CA SER A 111 16.80 19.71 4.08
C SER A 111 16.23 19.00 5.31
N SER A 112 14.93 18.73 5.36
CA SER A 112 14.32 17.98 6.46
C SER A 112 14.55 16.48 6.34
N PRO A 113 14.37 15.73 7.44
CA PRO A 113 14.38 14.27 7.35
C PRO A 113 13.37 13.71 6.34
N ALA A 114 12.18 14.30 6.23
CA ALA A 114 11.17 13.87 5.26
C ALA A 114 11.58 14.15 3.81
N GLY A 115 12.13 15.35 3.55
CA GLY A 115 12.63 15.74 2.22
C GLY A 115 13.76 14.82 1.75
N ARG A 116 14.70 14.46 2.64
CA ARG A 116 15.77 13.48 2.36
C ARG A 116 15.26 12.07 2.07
N CYS A 117 14.11 11.69 2.62
CA CYS A 117 13.45 10.43 2.29
C CYS A 117 12.66 10.49 0.97
N GLY A 118 12.65 11.64 0.29
CA GLY A 118 11.97 11.83 -0.99
C GLY A 118 10.50 12.23 -0.89
N LEU A 119 10.02 12.61 0.31
CA LEU A 119 8.69 13.23 0.46
C LEU A 119 8.72 14.61 -0.20
N ARG A 120 7.65 14.95 -0.92
CA ARG A 120 7.54 16.25 -1.60
C ARG A 120 6.17 16.87 -1.38
N ALA A 121 6.12 18.19 -1.43
CA ALA A 121 4.87 18.93 -1.55
C ALA A 121 4.08 18.39 -2.75
N GLY A 122 2.79 18.15 -2.54
CA GLY A 122 1.90 17.54 -3.52
C GLY A 122 1.75 16.02 -3.41
N ASP A 123 2.60 15.31 -2.66
CA ASP A 123 2.40 13.87 -2.43
C ASP A 123 1.18 13.62 -1.52
N PHE A 124 0.49 12.51 -1.71
CA PHE A 124 -0.63 12.12 -0.84
C PHE A 124 -0.16 11.17 0.25
N VAL A 125 -0.52 11.43 1.50
CA VAL A 125 -0.32 10.53 2.64
C VAL A 125 -1.58 9.68 2.81
N LEU A 126 -1.41 8.36 2.68
CA LEU A 126 -2.49 7.39 2.76
C LEU A 126 -2.39 6.52 4.01
N GLU A 127 -1.18 6.35 4.53
CA GLU A 127 -0.88 5.50 5.67
C GLU A 127 0.13 6.17 6.62
N VAL A 128 -0.07 5.99 7.92
CA VAL A 128 0.86 6.41 8.98
C VAL A 128 1.11 5.21 9.89
N ASN A 129 2.36 4.78 10.02
CA ASN A 129 2.81 3.67 10.86
C ASN A 129 2.05 2.35 10.65
N GLY A 130 1.70 1.99 9.41
CA GLY A 130 0.92 0.77 9.15
C GLY A 130 -0.59 0.97 9.19
N ILE A 131 -1.07 2.16 9.53
CA ILE A 131 -2.50 2.47 9.70
C ILE A 131 -2.97 3.38 8.58
N LEU A 132 -3.96 2.94 7.80
CA LEU A 132 -4.62 3.76 6.78
C LEU A 132 -5.33 4.94 7.45
N VAL A 133 -4.95 6.15 7.03
CA VAL A 133 -5.47 7.38 7.60
C VAL A 133 -6.60 7.93 6.74
N LYS A 134 -7.79 8.02 7.33
CA LYS A 134 -8.98 8.58 6.69
C LYS A 134 -9.33 9.99 7.18
N GLN A 135 -8.63 10.51 8.18
CA GLN A 135 -8.94 11.80 8.80
C GLN A 135 -7.66 12.54 9.14
N HIS A 136 -7.68 13.87 8.97
CA HIS A 136 -6.56 14.74 9.27
C HIS A 136 -6.12 14.65 10.73
N GLU A 137 -7.06 14.77 11.66
CA GLU A 137 -6.77 14.78 13.09
C GLU A 137 -6.10 13.48 13.55
N ALA A 138 -6.59 12.32 13.10
CA ALA A 138 -6.01 11.03 13.42
C ALA A 138 -4.57 10.90 12.90
N ALA A 139 -4.32 11.34 11.66
CA ALA A 139 -2.97 11.33 11.09
C ALA A 139 -2.03 12.30 11.84
N ALA A 140 -2.49 13.52 12.11
CA ALA A 140 -1.73 14.51 12.85
C ALA A 140 -1.38 14.01 14.27
N ALA A 141 -2.32 13.35 14.95
CA ALA A 141 -2.10 12.73 16.25
C ALA A 141 -1.05 11.62 16.18
N MET A 142 -1.11 10.72 15.20
CA MET A 142 -0.13 9.64 15.03
C MET A 142 1.27 10.16 14.67
N ILE A 143 1.36 11.18 13.83
CA ILE A 143 2.64 11.81 13.48
C ILE A 143 3.24 12.51 14.70
N LYS A 144 2.43 13.26 15.46
CA LYS A 144 2.84 13.90 16.72
C LYS A 144 3.29 12.87 17.76
N ALA A 145 2.55 11.77 17.92
CA ALA A 145 2.91 10.69 18.83
C ALA A 145 4.21 9.97 18.43
N SER A 146 4.60 10.06 17.16
CA SER A 146 5.84 9.48 16.64
C SER A 146 7.04 10.43 16.75
N GLN A 147 6.88 11.62 17.33
CA GLN A 147 7.99 12.56 17.52
C GLN A 147 9.13 11.91 18.31
N GLY A 148 10.35 12.05 17.81
CA GLY A 148 11.54 11.40 18.37
C GLY A 148 11.67 9.90 18.06
N ARG A 149 10.80 9.31 17.22
CA ARG A 149 10.91 7.94 16.71
C ARG A 149 10.83 7.93 15.18
N THR A 150 11.20 6.80 14.58
CA THR A 150 11.04 6.61 13.14
C THR A 150 9.55 6.61 12.77
N LEU A 151 9.18 7.49 11.85
CA LEU A 151 7.83 7.60 11.29
C LEU A 151 7.79 6.85 9.96
N ARG A 152 6.84 5.92 9.83
CA ARG A 152 6.58 5.23 8.56
C ARG A 152 5.38 5.88 7.87
N LEU A 153 5.54 6.31 6.63
CA LEU A 153 4.47 6.90 5.83
C LEU A 153 4.23 6.09 4.55
N GLY A 154 2.98 5.73 4.28
CA GLY A 154 2.55 5.26 2.96
C GLY A 154 2.12 6.45 2.13
N VAL A 155 2.87 6.74 1.07
CA VAL A 155 2.65 7.92 0.23
C VAL A 155 2.41 7.55 -1.22
N LEU A 156 1.61 8.36 -1.91
CA LEU A 156 1.38 8.27 -3.34
C LEU A 156 1.90 9.54 -4.02
N GLY A 157 2.92 9.38 -4.87
CA GLY A 157 3.55 10.49 -5.58
C GLY A 157 2.72 10.96 -6.78
N ARG A 158 2.45 12.26 -6.88
CA ARG A 158 1.70 12.84 -8.01
C ARG A 158 2.51 12.99 -9.31
N ALA A 159 3.83 12.89 -9.24
CA ALA A 159 4.72 13.19 -10.36
C ALA A 159 5.36 11.91 -10.95
N GLY A 160 4.94 11.55 -12.16
CA GLY A 160 5.59 10.57 -13.03
C GLY A 160 6.89 11.11 -13.64
N GLY A 161 7.87 11.47 -12.81
CA GLY A 161 9.24 11.74 -13.23
C GLY A 161 10.19 10.72 -12.58
N PRO A 162 11.26 10.25 -13.28
CA PRO A 162 12.24 9.38 -12.67
C PRO A 162 12.85 10.09 -11.47
N ARG A 163 12.58 9.57 -10.27
CA ARG A 163 13.21 10.01 -9.02
C ARG A 163 14.64 9.45 -8.98
N GLY A 164 15.48 9.92 -9.90
CA GLY A 164 16.91 9.65 -9.92
C GLY A 164 17.64 10.64 -9.01
N ALA A 165 18.29 10.09 -7.98
CA ALA A 165 19.45 10.65 -7.28
C ALA A 165 19.38 12.14 -6.88
N SER A 166 18.96 12.39 -5.64
CA SER A 166 19.63 13.44 -4.88
C SER A 166 20.51 12.78 -3.83
N GLU A 167 21.79 13.12 -3.90
CA GLU A 167 22.79 13.03 -2.83
C GLU A 167 23.71 11.80 -2.80
N ALA A 168 24.87 11.92 -3.45
CA ALA A 168 26.16 11.67 -2.81
C ALA A 168 27.30 12.37 -3.55
N ALA A 169 28.22 12.94 -2.75
CA ALA A 169 29.56 13.43 -3.07
C ALA A 169 29.69 14.86 -3.64
N SER A 170 29.60 15.81 -2.71
CA SER A 170 30.67 16.78 -2.48
C SER A 170 32.07 16.24 -2.87
N ARG A 171 32.74 16.90 -3.82
CA ARG A 171 34.22 17.02 -3.91
C ARG A 171 34.58 18.19 -4.86
N SER A 172 35.50 19.03 -4.40
CA SER A 172 36.00 20.29 -4.97
C SER A 172 36.40 20.28 -6.46
N PRO A 173 36.51 21.46 -7.10
CA PRO A 173 37.01 21.59 -8.46
C PRO A 173 38.54 21.71 -8.48
N ALA A 174 39.21 20.80 -9.18
CA ALA A 174 40.56 21.02 -9.66
C ALA A 174 40.76 20.32 -11.01
N ALA A 175 41.30 21.10 -11.95
CA ALA A 175 41.68 20.82 -13.34
C ALA A 175 42.05 19.37 -13.69
N CYS A 176 41.64 18.92 -14.89
CA CYS A 176 42.54 18.88 -16.04
C CYS A 176 41.85 18.39 -17.32
N ARG A 177 42.35 18.95 -18.43
CA ARG A 177 42.01 18.64 -19.83
C ARG A 177 42.32 17.18 -20.18
N CYS A 178 41.55 16.61 -21.11
CA CYS A 178 42.02 16.03 -22.39
C CYS A 178 40.88 15.34 -23.15
N LEU A 179 40.82 15.56 -24.47
CA LEU A 179 40.06 14.78 -25.47
C LEU A 179 41.06 13.88 -26.26
N PRO A 180 40.64 13.06 -27.25
CA PRO A 180 40.32 11.64 -27.09
C PRO A 180 41.18 10.75 -28.00
N SER A 181 41.21 9.43 -27.82
CA SER A 181 41.64 8.48 -28.86
C SER A 181 41.32 7.03 -28.47
N GLY A 182 40.83 6.23 -29.43
CA GLY A 182 41.12 4.79 -29.47
C GLY A 182 39.95 3.81 -29.33
N LEU A 183 39.30 3.53 -30.46
CA LEU A 183 39.08 2.19 -31.06
C LEU A 183 38.59 0.96 -30.22
N GLN A 184 37.42 0.49 -30.65
CA GLN A 184 37.04 -0.88 -31.08
C GLN A 184 37.05 -2.12 -30.16
N GLY A 185 35.98 -2.91 -30.36
CA GLY A 185 35.80 -4.34 -30.00
C GLY A 185 34.79 -4.52 -28.86
N GLY A 186 33.71 -5.30 -28.92
CA GLY A 186 33.22 -6.34 -29.82
C GLY A 186 32.44 -7.36 -28.97
N HIS A 187 31.32 -7.87 -29.49
CA HIS A 187 30.60 -9.12 -29.13
C HIS A 187 29.58 -9.15 -27.96
N GLN A 188 28.31 -9.19 -28.38
CA GLN A 188 27.26 -10.20 -28.07
C GLN A 188 27.33 -11.00 -26.75
N SER A 189 26.28 -10.86 -25.92
CA SER A 189 25.45 -11.94 -25.33
C SER A 189 24.77 -11.48 -24.03
N GLY A 190 23.51 -11.92 -23.81
CA GLY A 190 22.92 -11.91 -22.46
C GLY A 190 21.60 -11.17 -22.26
N LEU A 191 20.60 -11.36 -23.14
CA LEU A 191 19.19 -11.18 -22.78
C LEU A 191 18.79 -12.28 -21.79
N GLN A 192 19.05 -12.12 -20.49
CA GLN A 192 18.36 -12.87 -19.42
C GLN A 192 18.69 -12.30 -18.03
N ARG A 193 17.78 -11.53 -17.43
CA ARG A 193 17.57 -11.34 -15.97
C ARG A 193 16.55 -10.23 -15.75
N GLY A 194 15.40 -10.41 -15.11
CA GLY A 194 14.80 -11.61 -14.55
C GLY A 194 13.28 -11.40 -14.47
N LEU A 195 12.55 -12.30 -15.12
CA LEU A 195 11.18 -12.63 -14.75
C LEU A 195 11.23 -13.21 -13.33
N GLN A 196 11.15 -12.35 -12.32
CA GLN A 196 10.70 -12.73 -10.98
C GLN A 196 9.18 -12.58 -10.98
N SER A 197 8.50 -13.41 -11.78
CA SER A 197 7.73 -14.56 -11.30
C SER A 197 6.71 -14.13 -10.25
N SER A 198 5.50 -13.93 -10.74
CA SER A 198 4.24 -13.90 -10.00
C SER A 198 4.02 -15.15 -9.11
N ASP A 199 4.86 -16.19 -9.26
CA ASP A 199 4.89 -17.34 -8.36
C ASP A 199 5.54 -17.03 -7.02
N SER A 200 6.46 -16.05 -6.91
CA SER A 200 7.12 -15.69 -5.64
C SER A 200 6.13 -15.24 -4.56
N VAL A 201 5.17 -14.38 -4.92
CA VAL A 201 4.14 -13.89 -4.01
C VAL A 201 3.13 -14.99 -3.65
N ARG A 202 2.80 -15.88 -4.60
CA ARG A 202 1.93 -17.05 -4.35
C ARG A 202 2.61 -18.06 -3.43
N GLN A 203 3.91 -18.25 -3.62
CA GLN A 203 4.75 -19.13 -2.83
C GLN A 203 4.94 -18.57 -1.42
N ASP A 204 5.10 -17.26 -1.26
CA ASP A 204 5.22 -16.63 0.06
C ASP A 204 3.94 -16.75 0.89
N ARG A 205 2.76 -16.60 0.29
CA ARG A 205 1.48 -16.81 0.99
C ARG A 205 1.30 -18.28 1.40
N LYS A 206 1.68 -19.21 0.51
CA LYS A 206 1.63 -20.65 0.80
C LYS A 206 2.62 -21.03 1.91
N ASN A 207 3.83 -20.49 1.89
CA ASN A 207 4.86 -20.76 2.90
C ASN A 207 4.45 -20.22 4.28
N LYS A 208 3.87 -19.02 4.35
CA LYS A 208 3.36 -18.43 5.61
C LYS A 208 2.19 -19.22 6.19
N ALA A 209 1.25 -19.68 5.35
CA ALA A 209 0.16 -20.53 5.79
C ALA A 209 0.63 -21.89 6.33
N LEU A 210 1.68 -22.48 5.71
CA LEU A 210 2.29 -23.71 6.18
C LEU A 210 3.04 -23.53 7.50
N GLU A 211 3.76 -22.43 7.69
CA GLU A 211 4.41 -22.11 8.97
C GLU A 211 3.39 -21.88 10.09
N PHE A 212 2.28 -21.21 9.80
CA PHE A 212 1.19 -21.06 10.76
C PHE A 212 0.57 -22.41 11.13
N ASN A 213 0.26 -23.24 10.14
CA ASN A 213 -0.32 -24.57 10.36
C ASN A 213 0.63 -25.44 11.22
N LYS A 214 1.93 -25.42 10.94
CA LYS A 214 2.94 -26.15 11.72
C LYS A 214 3.03 -25.66 13.18
N LYS A 215 2.90 -24.35 13.42
CA LYS A 215 2.85 -23.79 14.78
C LYS A 215 1.55 -24.15 15.51
N VAL A 216 0.41 -24.14 14.82
CA VAL A 216 -0.87 -24.60 15.36
C VAL A 216 -0.78 -26.07 15.78
N GLU A 217 -0.18 -26.95 14.96
CA GLU A 217 0.05 -28.35 15.31
C GLU A 217 1.02 -28.54 16.48
N GLN A 218 2.07 -27.73 16.58
CA GLN A 218 3.02 -27.81 17.70
C GLN A 218 2.43 -27.34 19.04
N VAL A 219 1.54 -26.34 19.01
CA VAL A 219 0.98 -25.73 20.22
C VAL A 219 -0.33 -26.41 20.65
N LEU A 220 -1.19 -26.79 19.69
CA LEU A 220 -2.51 -27.39 19.94
C LEU A 220 -2.55 -28.90 19.69
N GLY A 221 -1.40 -29.54 19.42
CA GLY A 221 -1.31 -30.96 19.08
C GLY A 221 -1.78 -31.92 20.19
N ALA A 222 -1.85 -31.46 21.44
CA ALA A 222 -2.35 -32.22 22.58
C ALA A 222 -3.89 -32.08 22.80
N GLU A 223 -4.54 -31.13 22.13
CA GLU A 223 -5.97 -30.80 22.32
C GLU A 223 -6.71 -30.70 20.98
N PRO A 224 -7.08 -31.85 20.37
CA PRO A 224 -7.68 -31.88 19.02
C PRO A 224 -9.03 -31.17 18.93
N GLU A 225 -9.81 -31.13 20.02
CA GLU A 225 -11.12 -30.45 20.07
C GLU A 225 -10.98 -28.92 19.93
N VAL A 226 -9.98 -28.33 20.59
CA VAL A 226 -9.70 -26.89 20.54
C VAL A 226 -9.20 -26.48 19.15
N LYS A 227 -8.37 -27.32 18.56
CA LYS A 227 -7.87 -27.15 17.19
C LYS A 227 -9.01 -27.17 16.16
N GLU A 228 -9.97 -28.09 16.30
CA GLU A 228 -11.12 -28.16 15.39
C GLU A 228 -12.00 -26.90 15.49
N GLN A 229 -12.22 -26.39 16.70
CA GLN A 229 -12.93 -25.13 16.93
C GLN A 229 -12.17 -23.93 16.34
N LEU A 230 -10.84 -23.89 16.46
CA LEU A 230 -10.02 -22.84 15.85
C LEU A 230 -10.12 -22.86 14.32
N PHE A 231 -10.03 -24.03 13.69
CA PHE A 231 -10.18 -24.14 12.24
C PHE A 231 -11.61 -23.85 11.78
N ALA A 232 -12.63 -24.21 12.56
CA ALA A 232 -14.01 -23.84 12.27
C ALA A 232 -14.18 -22.31 12.30
N ALA A 233 -13.65 -21.64 13.32
CA ALA A 233 -13.68 -20.19 13.43
C ALA A 233 -12.89 -19.50 12.30
N LEU A 234 -11.71 -20.01 11.93
CA LEU A 234 -10.93 -19.50 10.80
C LEU A 234 -11.61 -19.75 9.45
N LYS A 235 -12.29 -20.89 9.28
CA LYS A 235 -13.07 -21.20 8.08
C LYS A 235 -14.30 -20.31 7.97
N GLN A 236 -14.95 -20.01 9.09
CA GLN A 236 -16.06 -19.07 9.16
C GLN A 236 -15.58 -17.64 8.89
N TYR A 237 -14.43 -17.24 9.43
CA TYR A 237 -13.80 -15.96 9.08
C TYR A 237 -13.41 -15.87 7.61
N ALA A 238 -12.90 -16.94 7.00
CA ALA A 238 -12.60 -16.97 5.57
C ALA A 238 -13.86 -16.80 4.71
N ALA A 239 -15.01 -17.30 5.18
CA ALA A 239 -16.30 -17.20 4.50
C ALA A 239 -17.00 -15.84 4.71
N GLU A 240 -17.02 -15.34 5.93
CA GLU A 240 -17.81 -14.17 6.33
C GLU A 240 -16.98 -12.88 6.46
N ARG A 241 -15.65 -13.00 6.51
CA ARG A 241 -14.67 -11.90 6.69
C ARG A 241 -14.93 -10.98 7.88
N GLN A 242 -15.64 -11.46 8.90
CA GLN A 242 -15.94 -10.68 10.10
C GLN A 242 -14.89 -10.90 11.18
N VAL A 243 -14.05 -9.88 11.38
CA VAL A 243 -12.97 -9.90 12.38
C VAL A 243 -13.54 -9.97 13.80
N ASP A 244 -14.72 -9.39 14.05
CA ASP A 244 -15.34 -9.35 15.37
C ASP A 244 -15.82 -10.73 15.86
N ILE A 245 -16.32 -11.56 14.95
CA ILE A 245 -16.71 -12.96 15.25
C ILE A 245 -15.45 -13.77 15.57
N LEU A 246 -14.38 -13.59 14.79
CA LEU A 246 -13.11 -14.28 15.05
C LEU A 246 -12.47 -13.79 16.37
N ALA A 247 -12.45 -12.48 16.61
CA ALA A 247 -11.85 -11.87 17.80
C ALA A 247 -12.62 -12.18 19.09
N SER A 248 -13.94 -12.42 19.01
CA SER A 248 -14.76 -12.84 20.15
C SER A 248 -14.70 -14.35 20.39
N ALA A 249 -14.53 -15.18 19.35
CA ALA A 249 -14.39 -16.63 19.49
C ALA A 249 -13.00 -17.06 19.97
N LEU A 250 -11.94 -16.39 19.50
CA LEU A 250 -10.56 -16.79 19.81
C LEU A 250 -10.20 -16.82 21.32
N PRO A 251 -10.65 -15.89 22.18
CA PRO A 251 -10.40 -15.95 23.62
C PRO A 251 -11.14 -17.10 24.32
N GLY A 252 -12.26 -17.57 23.75
CA GLY A 252 -13.01 -18.73 24.25
C GLY A 252 -12.40 -20.06 23.82
N ILE A 253 -11.67 -20.09 22.71
CA ILE A 253 -11.02 -21.28 22.14
C ILE A 253 -9.57 -21.41 22.65
N LEU A 254 -8.82 -20.32 22.70
CA LEU A 254 -7.41 -20.29 23.14
C LEU A 254 -7.33 -19.87 24.62
N THR A 255 -7.73 -20.79 25.50
CA THR A 255 -7.86 -20.56 26.94
C THR A 255 -6.52 -20.49 27.69
N SER A 256 -5.48 -21.18 27.21
CA SER A 256 -4.16 -21.25 27.86
C SER A 256 -3.20 -20.14 27.42
N GLU A 257 -2.30 -19.73 28.32
CA GLU A 257 -1.32 -18.66 28.08
C GLU A 257 -0.32 -18.99 26.97
N GLU A 258 -0.03 -20.28 26.78
CA GLU A 258 0.80 -20.79 25.68
C GLU A 258 0.10 -20.64 24.31
N HIS A 259 -1.23 -20.82 24.28
CA HIS A 259 -2.05 -20.66 23.07
C HIS A 259 -2.11 -19.20 22.61
N ARG A 260 -1.90 -18.25 23.52
CA ARG A 260 -1.91 -16.82 23.21
C ARG A 260 -0.77 -16.38 22.29
N GLN A 261 0.30 -17.17 22.17
CA GLN A 261 1.37 -16.90 21.20
C GLN A 261 0.89 -17.04 19.75
N LEU A 262 -0.20 -17.79 19.50
CA LEU A 262 -0.80 -17.92 18.18
C LEU A 262 -1.55 -16.65 17.75
N PHE A 263 -2.02 -15.80 18.67
CA PHE A 263 -2.65 -14.51 18.33
C PHE A 263 -1.72 -13.61 17.50
N ALA A 264 -0.43 -13.60 17.85
CA ALA A 264 0.57 -12.85 17.11
C ALA A 264 0.75 -13.38 15.68
N SER A 265 0.55 -14.67 15.46
CA SER A 265 0.73 -15.31 14.15
C SER A 265 -0.51 -15.20 13.26
N VAL A 266 -1.72 -15.21 13.86
CA VAL A 266 -2.99 -14.95 13.14
C VAL A 266 -3.01 -13.53 12.56
N ARG A 267 -2.35 -12.57 13.20
CA ARG A 267 -2.27 -11.17 12.75
C ARG A 267 -1.46 -10.96 11.45
N TYR A 268 -0.76 -12.00 10.97
CA TYR A 268 0.09 -11.96 9.77
C TYR A 268 -0.35 -12.92 8.65
N LEU A 269 -1.50 -13.59 8.80
CA LEU A 269 -2.17 -14.36 7.74
C LEU A 269 -3.14 -13.47 6.95
#